data_AF-A0A2N2E3R0-F1
#
_entry.id   AF-A0A2N2E3R0-F1
#
_cell.length_a   1.000
_cell.length_b   1.000
_cell.length_c   1.000
_cell.angle_alpha   90.00
_cell.angle_beta   90.00
_cell.angle_gamma   90.00
#
_symmetry.space_group_name_H-M   'P 1'
#
loop_
_entity.id
_entity.type
_entity.pdbx_description
1 polymer ?
#
loop_
_entity_poly.entity_id
_entity_poly.type
_entity_poly.pdbx_seq_one_letter_code
_entity_poly.pdbx_strand_id
1 'polypeptide(L)'
;MATRKRVNPRKTAGRLVIDTFKNAKAFSEKTAQPVEICKDLPLSSTVIAYTITNMMEDDIFIKTEDNRFYFSQENWERFEKRFNRIYWILLGIPIGLTILFLIINALL
;
A
#
# COMPACT_ATOMS: atom_id res chain seq x y z
N MET A 1 8.28 8.11 -29.67
CA MET A 1 7.11 7.36 -29.14
C MET A 1 7.45 6.87 -27.74
N ALA A 2 6.85 7.47 -26.70
CA ALA A 2 7.01 6.98 -25.34
C ALA A 2 6.16 5.71 -25.17
N THR A 3 6.81 4.56 -24.97
CA THR A 3 6.14 3.29 -24.69
C THR A 3 5.45 3.38 -23.34
N ARG A 4 4.12 3.65 -23.34
CA ARG A 4 3.30 3.54 -22.13
C ARG A 4 3.44 2.11 -21.60
N LYS A 5 4.15 1.97 -20.48
CA LYS A 5 4.37 0.68 -19.81
C LYS A 5 2.98 0.13 -19.44
N ARG A 6 2.62 -1.04 -19.97
CA ARG A 6 1.33 -1.68 -19.68
C ARG A 6 1.24 -1.93 -18.17
N VAL A 7 0.40 -1.17 -17.49
CA VAL A 7 0.15 -1.33 -16.06
C VAL A 7 -0.70 -2.58 -15.87
N ASN A 8 -0.33 -3.43 -14.91
CA ASN A 8 -1.14 -4.59 -14.57
C ASN A 8 -2.48 -4.10 -13.98
N PRO A 9 -3.63 -4.38 -14.62
CA PRO A 9 -4.94 -3.87 -14.19
C PRO A 9 -5.36 -4.37 -12.80
N ARG A 10 -4.65 -5.35 -12.22
CA ARG A 10 -4.88 -5.85 -10.86
C ARG A 10 -4.17 -5.05 -9.77
N LYS A 11 -3.36 -4.04 -10.10
CA LYS A 11 -2.64 -3.23 -9.11
C LYS A 11 -3.49 -2.03 -8.66
N THR A 12 -3.60 -1.85 -7.35
CA THR A 12 -4.25 -0.70 -6.74
C THR A 12 -3.46 0.58 -6.97
N ALA A 13 -4.13 1.74 -6.87
CA ALA A 13 -3.46 3.05 -6.98
C ALA A 13 -2.27 3.17 -6.01
N GLY A 14 -2.46 2.76 -4.75
CA GLY A 14 -1.42 2.69 -3.74
C GLY A 14 -0.20 1.89 -4.20
N ARG A 15 -0.42 0.70 -4.77
CA ARG A 15 0.70 -0.13 -5.21
C ARG A 15 1.42 0.47 -6.41
N LEU A 16 0.70 1.11 -7.33
CA LEU A 16 1.30 1.80 -8.48
C LEU A 16 2.19 2.96 -8.04
N VAL A 17 1.72 3.76 -7.08
CA VAL A 17 2.50 4.88 -6.52
C VAL A 17 3.73 4.34 -5.80
N ILE A 18 3.58 3.39 -4.87
CA ILE A 18 4.72 2.76 -4.16
C ILE A 18 5.74 2.18 -5.13
N ASP A 19 5.31 1.39 -6.12
CA ASP A 19 6.21 0.78 -7.09
C ASP A 19 6.95 1.85 -7.91
N THR A 20 6.33 3.00 -8.19
CA THR A 20 6.97 4.12 -8.90
C THR A 20 8.12 4.71 -8.08
N PHE A 21 7.90 5.00 -6.80
CA PHE A 21 8.94 5.49 -5.90
C PHE A 21 10.04 4.45 -5.64
N LYS A 22 9.68 3.16 -5.52
CA LYS A 22 10.64 2.05 -5.43
C LYS A 22 11.53 1.95 -6.67
N ASN A 23 10.94 2.03 -7.86
CA ASN A 23 11.68 1.99 -9.13
C ASN A 23 12.62 3.20 -9.28
N ALA A 24 12.22 4.36 -8.75
CA ALA A 24 13.05 5.56 -8.70
C ALA A 24 14.10 5.53 -7.56
N LYS A 25 14.16 4.46 -6.75
CA LYS A 25 15.04 4.31 -5.58
C LYS A 25 14.89 5.42 -4.53
N ALA A 26 13.68 5.96 -4.40
CA ALA A 26 13.37 7.04 -3.46
C ALA A 26 13.14 6.49 -2.05
N PHE A 27 14.21 6.09 -1.35
CA PHE A 27 14.14 5.42 -0.04
C PHE A 27 14.64 6.28 1.13
N SER A 28 15.17 7.47 0.83
CA SER A 28 15.71 8.38 1.83
C SER A 28 15.52 9.82 1.37
N GLU A 29 15.66 10.76 2.30
CA GLU A 29 15.57 12.20 2.03
C GLU A 29 16.47 12.66 0.88
N LYS A 30 17.71 12.14 0.80
CA LYS A 30 18.66 12.46 -0.29
C LYS A 30 18.21 11.95 -1.65
N THR A 31 17.44 10.86 -1.67
CA THR A 31 16.93 10.23 -2.89
C THR A 31 15.45 10.57 -3.14
N ALA A 32 14.89 11.47 -2.33
CA ALA A 32 13.50 11.87 -2.42
C ALA A 32 13.18 12.42 -3.82
N GLN A 33 12.01 12.04 -4.31
CA GLN A 33 11.53 12.37 -5.64
C GLN A 33 10.29 13.22 -5.55
N PRO A 34 10.07 14.12 -6.51
CA PRO A 34 8.88 14.95 -6.53
C PRO A 34 7.70 14.13 -7.10
N VAL A 35 6.46 14.56 -6.89
CA VAL A 35 5.24 13.78 -7.24
C VAL A 35 5.11 13.55 -8.75
N GLU A 36 5.77 14.36 -9.57
CA GLU A 36 5.77 14.31 -11.02
C GLU A 36 6.30 13.00 -11.58
N ILE A 37 7.05 12.20 -10.81
CA ILE A 37 7.45 10.85 -11.24
C ILE A 37 6.23 9.94 -11.48
N CYS A 38 5.09 10.25 -10.87
CA CYS A 38 3.83 9.54 -11.02
C CYS A 38 2.99 10.04 -12.21
N LYS A 39 3.42 11.05 -12.98
CA LYS A 39 2.63 11.65 -14.07
C LYS A 39 2.23 10.67 -15.18
N ASP A 40 3.04 9.62 -15.37
CA ASP A 40 2.83 8.61 -16.41
C ASP A 40 1.94 7.46 -15.93
N LEU A 41 1.51 7.48 -14.65
CA LEU A 41 0.54 6.52 -14.13
C LEU A 41 -0.84 6.79 -14.72
N PRO A 42 -1.64 5.74 -14.99
CA PRO A 42 -3.02 5.87 -15.46
C PRO A 42 -3.96 6.23 -14.30
N LEU A 43 -3.62 7.27 -13.54
CA LEU A 43 -4.34 7.78 -12.38
C LEU A 43 -4.48 9.28 -12.51
N SER A 44 -5.58 9.86 -12.00
CA SER A 44 -5.71 11.32 -11.96
C SER A 44 -4.76 11.91 -10.90
N SER A 45 -4.37 13.18 -11.08
CA SER A 45 -3.52 13.89 -10.11
C SER A 45 -4.14 13.91 -8.70
N THR A 46 -5.47 14.03 -8.61
CA THR A 46 -6.21 13.97 -7.34
C THR A 46 -6.07 12.61 -6.67
N VAL A 47 -6.18 11.51 -7.43
CA VAL A 47 -6.01 10.15 -6.90
C VAL A 47 -4.58 9.92 -6.44
N ILE A 48 -3.58 10.40 -7.18
CA ILE A 48 -2.17 10.32 -6.79
C ILE A 48 -1.94 11.10 -5.49
N ALA A 49 -2.39 12.36 -5.41
CA ALA A 49 -2.26 13.19 -4.23
C ALA A 49 -2.92 12.56 -3.00
N TYR A 50 -4.18 12.13 -3.13
CA TYR A 50 -4.92 11.44 -2.07
C TYR A 50 -4.20 10.16 -1.61
N THR A 51 -3.70 9.37 -2.56
CA THR A 51 -2.96 8.14 -2.25
C THR A 51 -1.70 8.43 -1.45
N ILE A 52 -0.91 9.43 -1.85
CA ILE A 52 0.31 9.82 -1.14
C ILE A 52 -0.05 10.36 0.24
N THR A 53 -1.00 11.28 0.34
CA THR A 53 -1.42 11.88 1.62
C THR A 53 -1.91 10.82 2.62
N ASN A 54 -2.75 9.88 2.19
CA ASN A 54 -3.19 8.79 3.06
C ASN A 54 -2.02 7.94 3.56
N MET A 55 -1.05 7.68 2.69
CA MET A 55 0.14 6.91 3.06
C MET A 55 1.12 7.70 3.94
N MET A 56 1.02 9.04 3.97
CA MET A 56 1.78 9.85 4.93
C MET A 56 1.24 9.69 6.36
N GLU A 57 -0.05 9.39 6.55
CA GLU A 57 -0.63 9.18 7.89
C GLU A 57 0.00 7.98 8.62
N ASP A 58 0.43 6.96 7.88
CA ASP A 58 1.14 5.78 8.40
C ASP A 58 2.67 5.87 8.22
N ASP A 59 3.20 7.06 7.93
CA ASP A 59 4.63 7.31 7.67
C ASP A 59 5.22 6.44 6.54
N ILE A 60 4.39 5.95 5.62
CA ILE A 60 4.84 5.15 4.47
C ILE A 60 5.51 6.06 3.43
N PHE A 61 4.93 7.24 3.21
CA PHE A 61 5.56 8.32 2.46
C PHE A 61 5.96 9.45 3.41
N ILE A 62 7.22 9.86 3.34
CA ILE A 62 7.71 10.99 4.12
C ILE A 62 8.00 12.14 3.19
N LYS A 63 7.47 13.31 3.55
CA LYS A 63 7.65 14.56 2.82
C LYS A 63 8.89 15.30 3.34
N THR A 64 9.72 15.78 2.43
CA THR A 64 10.89 16.63 2.71
C THR A 64 10.51 18.12 2.67
N GLU A 65 11.39 18.98 3.16
CA GLU A 65 11.16 20.44 3.17
C GLU A 65 10.97 21.03 1.77
N ASP A 66 11.62 20.46 0.75
CA ASP A 66 11.54 20.87 -0.64
C ASP A 66 10.36 20.24 -1.41
N ASN A 67 9.32 19.77 -0.69
CA ASN A 67 8.12 19.12 -1.25
C ASN A 67 8.40 17.86 -2.07
N ARG A 68 9.46 17.11 -1.75
CA ARG A 68 9.71 15.78 -2.32
C ARG A 68 9.29 14.70 -1.34
N PHE A 69 9.21 13.47 -1.84
CA PHE A 69 8.74 12.33 -1.08
C PHE A 69 9.71 11.18 -1.20
N TYR A 70 9.91 10.46 -0.11
CA TYR A 70 10.58 9.16 -0.11
C TYR A 70 9.73 8.11 0.59
N PHE A 71 9.90 6.87 0.16
CA PHE A 71 9.14 5.72 0.61
C PHE A 71 9.90 4.99 1.72
N SER A 72 9.23 4.76 2.86
CA SER A 72 9.73 3.95 3.96
C SER A 72 9.27 2.51 3.81
N GLN A 73 10.20 1.63 3.42
CA GLN A 73 9.94 0.19 3.34
C GLN A 73 9.59 -0.41 4.70
N GLU A 74 10.26 0.02 5.77
CA GLU A 74 10.00 -0.48 7.12
C GLU A 74 8.57 -0.17 7.58
N ASN A 75 8.09 1.05 7.33
CA ASN A 75 6.74 1.45 7.71
C ASN A 75 5.69 0.73 6.87
N TRP A 76 5.96 0.54 5.58
CA TRP A 76 5.11 -0.30 4.72
C TRP A 76 4.96 -1.73 5.23
N GLU A 77 6.06 -2.38 5.62
CA GLU A 77 6.03 -3.75 6.14
C GLU A 77 5.30 -3.84 7.50
N ARG A 78 5.45 -2.82 8.35
CA ARG A 78 4.69 -2.71 9.61
C ARG A 78 3.20 -2.55 9.35
N PHE A 79 2.83 -1.71 8.38
CA PHE A 79 1.45 -1.51 7.96
C PHE A 79 0.84 -2.82 7.43
N GLU A 80 1.52 -3.51 6.50
CA GLU A 80 1.05 -4.79 5.94
C GLU A 80 0.86 -5.86 7.02
N LYS A 81 1.79 -5.97 7.99
CA LYS A 81 1.65 -6.90 9.12
C LYS A 81 0.43 -6.59 9.98
N ARG A 82 0.21 -5.31 10.31
CA ARG A 82 -0.94 -4.87 11.09
C ARG A 82 -2.24 -5.21 10.37
N PHE A 83 -2.32 -4.90 9.08
CA PHE A 83 -3.47 -5.16 8.24
C PHE A 83 -3.75 -6.67 8.15
N ASN A 84 -2.75 -7.48 7.78
CA ASN A 84 -2.90 -8.93 7.67
C ASN A 84 -3.38 -9.58 8.97
N ARG A 85 -2.88 -9.12 10.13
CA ARG A 85 -3.35 -9.60 11.44
C ARG A 85 -4.85 -9.33 11.64
N ILE A 86 -5.34 -8.15 11.25
CA ILE A 86 -6.77 -7.82 11.35
C ILE A 86 -7.60 -8.76 10.47
N TYR A 87 -7.17 -9.02 9.23
CA TYR A 87 -7.88 -9.95 8.33
C TYR A 87 -7.89 -11.38 8.87
N TRP A 88 -6.79 -11.84 9.45
CA TRP A 88 -6.72 -13.16 10.08
C TRP A 88 -7.70 -13.30 11.25
N ILE A 89 -7.85 -12.25 12.06
CA ILE A 89 -8.82 -12.23 13.16
C ILE A 89 -10.25 -12.22 12.61
N LEU A 90 -10.53 -11.34 11.64
CA LEU A 90 -11.86 -11.15 11.05
C LEU A 90 -12.37 -12.43 10.37
N LEU A 91 -11.51 -13.17 9.67
CA LEU A 91 -11.87 -14.42 9.01
C LEU A 91 -11.73 -15.63 9.93
N GLY A 92 -10.66 -15.68 10.72
CA GLY A 92 -10.32 -16.85 11.54
C GLY A 92 -11.31 -17.09 12.67
N ILE A 93 -11.78 -16.04 13.36
CA ILE A 93 -12.71 -16.19 14.49
C ILE A 93 -14.05 -16.79 14.02
N PRO A 94 -14.77 -16.23 13.04
CA PRO A 94 -16.04 -16.82 12.59
C PRO A 94 -15.90 -18.26 12.08
N ILE A 95 -14.82 -18.54 11.34
CA ILE A 95 -14.54 -19.91 10.85
C ILE A 95 -14.31 -20.86 12.01
N GLY A 96 -13.46 -20.47 12.98
CA GLY A 96 -13.18 -21.27 14.17
C GLY A 96 -14.43 -21.54 15.01
N LEU A 97 -15.28 -20.52 15.22
CA LEU A 97 -16.55 -20.68 15.92
C LEU A 97 -17.52 -21.61 15.17
N THR A 98 -17.58 -21.50 13.84
CA THR A 98 -18.42 -22.37 13.01
C THR A 98 -17.97 -23.82 13.10
N ILE A 99 -16.66 -24.08 13.01
CA ILE A 99 -16.10 -25.44 13.15
C ILE A 99 -16.38 -25.98 14.55
N LEU A 100 -16.17 -25.18 15.60
CA LEU A 100 -16.45 -25.57 16.97
C LEU A 100 -17.93 -25.95 17.17
N PHE A 101 -18.84 -25.13 16.64
CA PHE A 101 -20.28 -25.40 16.68
C PHE A 101 -20.62 -26.72 15.99
N LEU A 102 -20.07 -26.99 14.80
CA LEU A 102 -20.30 -28.23 14.07
C LEU A 102 -19.79 -29.46 14.82
N ILE A 103 -18.63 -29.36 15.48
CA ILE A 103 -18.08 -30.45 16.30
C ILE A 103 -19.00 -30.74 17.49
N ILE A 104 -19.45 -29.70 18.20
CA ILE A 104 -20.38 -29.84 19.32
C ILE A 104 -21.68 -30.50 18.87
N ASN A 105 -22.24 -30.04 17.74
CA ASN A 105 -23.48 -30.59 17.17
C ASN A 105 -23.33 -32.03 16.63
N ALA A 106 -22.12 -32.48 16.32
CA ALA A 106 -21.88 -33.86 15.90
C ALA A 106 -21.65 -34.82 17.09
N LEU A 107 -21.27 -34.29 18.25
CA LEU A 107 -20.99 -35.05 19.47
C LEU A 107 -22.19 -35.14 20.43
N LEU A 108 -23.11 -34.17 20.37
CA LEU A 108 -24.40 -34.15 21.07
C LEU A 108 -25.50 -34.76 20.19
#